data_AF-A0A8C2GKZ5-F1
#
_entry.id   AF-A0A8C2GKZ5-F1
#
_cell.length_a   1.000
_cell.length_b   1.000
_cell.length_c   1.000
_cell.angle_alpha   90.00
_cell.angle_beta   90.00
_cell.angle_gamma   90.00
#
_symmetry.space_group_name_H-M   'P 1'
#
loop_
_entity.id
_entity.type
_entity.pdbx_description
1 polymer ?
#
loop_
_entity_poly.entity_id
_entity_poly.type
_entity_poly.pdbx_seq_one_letter_code
_entity_poly.pdbx_strand_id
1 'polypeptide(L)'
;MKAKSGTQGRCTRSPPPRKYPGKIKYIPDFSRALSSFGALVISTAHDKLRNENCFFIKPFYCMTNFVLVRQKETWDGALEYCRTHYNNLASLRTKERMDSALLEITQAETEYVWTGLRFLAGDWLWVTGDALNYTAWYQNEQPQCPARHLQCGALDKQTKLWTHRNCEEKLSFFCQ
;
A
#
# COMPACT_ATOMS: atom_id res chain seq x y z
N MET A 1 -42.62 12.99 -22.93
CA MET A 1 -42.02 11.63 -22.90
C MET A 1 -41.57 11.37 -21.46
N LYS A 2 -42.11 10.33 -20.80
CA LYS A 2 -41.87 9.98 -19.39
C LYS A 2 -40.77 8.90 -19.26
N ALA A 3 -40.07 8.95 -18.12
CA ALA A 3 -39.26 7.91 -17.45
C ALA A 3 -37.94 7.50 -18.14
N LYS A 4 -36.81 7.35 -17.44
CA LYS A 4 -36.61 6.42 -16.32
C LYS A 4 -35.76 6.97 -15.17
N SER A 5 -36.31 6.78 -13.97
CA SER A 5 -35.65 6.83 -12.67
C SER A 5 -34.55 5.77 -12.60
N GLY A 6 -33.31 6.21 -12.32
CA GLY A 6 -32.21 5.34 -11.91
C GLY A 6 -32.17 5.28 -10.39
N THR A 7 -32.46 4.11 -9.83
CA THR A 7 -32.42 3.80 -8.41
C THR A 7 -31.01 4.04 -7.84
N GLN A 8 -30.87 5.06 -6.99
CA GLN A 8 -29.69 5.27 -6.16
C GLN A 8 -29.60 4.16 -5.10
N GLY A 9 -28.61 3.29 -5.23
CA GLY A 9 -28.24 2.33 -4.19
C GLY A 9 -27.78 3.08 -2.95
N ARG A 10 -28.44 2.82 -1.82
CA ARG A 10 -28.19 3.47 -0.53
C ARG A 10 -27.03 2.75 0.18
N CYS A 11 -25.87 3.39 0.27
CA CYS A 11 -24.77 2.91 1.12
C CYS A 11 -24.98 3.42 2.55
N THR A 12 -25.17 2.52 3.50
CA THR A 12 -25.24 2.84 4.93
C THR A 12 -23.84 2.92 5.53
N ARG A 13 -23.56 3.93 6.38
CA ARG A 13 -22.29 4.06 7.11
C ARG A 13 -22.07 2.84 8.02
N SER A 14 -20.99 2.13 7.79
CA SER A 14 -20.52 1.06 8.68
C SER A 14 -19.85 1.66 9.93
N PRO A 15 -19.95 1.01 11.10
CA PRO A 15 -19.25 1.46 12.30
C PRO A 15 -17.72 1.35 12.14
N PRO A 16 -16.94 2.18 12.86
CA PRO A 16 -15.49 2.23 12.72
C PRO A 16 -14.83 0.90 13.11
N PRO A 17 -13.76 0.48 12.41
CA PRO A 17 -13.00 -0.70 12.79
C PRO A 17 -12.36 -0.51 14.17
N ARG A 18 -12.48 -1.53 15.03
CA ARG A 18 -11.83 -1.55 16.35
C ARG A 18 -10.32 -1.51 16.17
N LYS A 19 -9.67 -0.51 16.76
CA LYS A 19 -8.21 -0.43 16.88
C LYS A 19 -7.73 -1.64 17.69
N TYR A 20 -7.04 -2.57 17.03
CA TYR A 20 -6.27 -3.59 17.73
C TYR A 20 -4.90 -2.99 18.08
N PRO A 21 -4.52 -2.91 19.36
CA PRO A 21 -3.18 -2.49 19.73
C PRO A 21 -2.18 -3.54 19.22
N GLY A 22 -1.17 -3.07 18.48
CA GLY A 22 -0.09 -3.90 17.96
C GLY A 22 0.68 -4.54 19.12
N LYS A 23 0.36 -5.80 19.43
CA LYS A 23 1.16 -6.63 20.32
C LYS A 23 2.38 -7.11 19.53
N ILE A 24 3.56 -6.74 20.01
CA ILE A 24 4.82 -7.39 19.63
C ILE A 24 4.66 -8.88 19.95
N LYS A 25 4.48 -9.71 18.91
CA LYS A 25 4.44 -11.16 19.08
C LYS A 25 5.88 -11.66 19.11
N TYR A 26 6.31 -12.12 20.27
CA TYR A 26 7.51 -12.93 20.41
C TYR A 26 7.23 -14.29 19.78
N ILE A 27 7.91 -14.64 18.69
CA ILE A 27 7.87 -15.98 18.10
C ILE A 27 9.06 -16.74 18.69
N PRO A 28 8.85 -17.75 19.54
CA PRO A 28 9.97 -18.57 19.96
C PRO A 28 10.28 -19.63 18.89
N ASP A 29 11.58 -19.79 18.70
CA ASP A 29 12.26 -21.02 18.32
C ASP A 29 12.47 -21.36 16.82
N PHE A 30 13.60 -20.88 16.29
CA PHE A 30 14.25 -21.41 15.08
C PHE A 30 15.52 -22.18 15.47
N SER A 31 15.42 -23.21 16.32
CA SER A 31 16.55 -24.11 16.63
C SER A 31 17.02 -24.97 15.46
N ARG A 32 16.69 -24.66 14.19
CA ARG A 32 17.18 -25.41 13.02
C ARG A 32 17.42 -24.50 11.81
N ALA A 33 18.46 -23.69 11.88
CA ALA A 33 19.16 -23.18 10.70
C ALA A 33 20.67 -23.14 10.99
N LEU A 34 21.33 -24.30 10.84
CA LEU A 34 22.79 -24.39 10.83
C LEU A 34 23.28 -23.97 9.44
N SER A 35 24.01 -22.85 9.38
CA SER A 35 25.24 -22.62 8.61
C SER A 35 25.33 -21.19 8.04
N SER A 36 26.25 -20.39 8.60
CA SER A 36 27.00 -19.33 7.91
C SER A 36 26.25 -18.25 7.12
N PHE A 37 25.25 -17.60 7.71
CA PHE A 37 24.78 -16.29 7.22
C PHE A 37 24.89 -15.28 8.36
N GLY A 38 25.92 -14.43 8.29
CA GLY A 38 26.07 -13.31 9.22
C GLY A 38 24.84 -12.39 9.18
N ALA A 39 24.40 -11.93 10.34
CA ALA A 39 23.32 -10.96 10.47
C ALA A 39 23.96 -9.58 10.66
N LEU A 40 23.52 -8.63 9.84
CA LEU A 40 23.91 -7.23 9.95
C LEU A 40 23.12 -6.58 11.08
N VAL A 41 23.82 -6.04 12.08
CA VAL A 41 23.20 -5.31 13.20
C VAL A 41 23.54 -3.83 13.09
N ILE A 42 22.52 -2.96 13.21
CA ILE A 42 22.68 -1.50 13.24
C ILE A 42 22.94 -1.09 14.69
N SER A 43 24.13 -0.53 14.96
CA SER A 43 24.43 0.06 16.26
C SER A 43 23.92 1.51 16.31
N THR A 44 22.95 1.78 17.19
CA THR A 44 22.37 3.11 17.41
C THR A 44 23.36 4.13 17.99
N ALA A 45 24.59 3.72 18.31
CA ALA A 45 25.62 4.61 18.85
C ALA A 45 26.50 5.25 17.77
N HIS A 46 26.57 4.70 16.55
CA HIS A 46 27.55 5.15 15.55
C HIS A 46 27.10 5.03 14.08
N ASP A 47 25.80 4.80 13.79
CA ASP A 47 25.28 4.61 12.41
C ASP A 47 26.12 3.65 11.55
N LYS A 48 26.69 2.63 12.21
CA LYS A 48 27.62 1.69 11.57
C LYS A 48 27.06 0.28 11.62
N LEU A 49 27.05 -0.37 10.47
CA LEU A 49 26.78 -1.79 10.33
C LEU A 49 27.96 -2.57 10.89
N ARG A 50 27.70 -3.52 11.80
CA ARG A 50 28.71 -4.40 12.34
C ARG A 50 28.31 -5.85 12.13
N ASN A 51 29.28 -6.67 11.76
CA ASN A 51 29.11 -8.12 11.70
C ASN A 51 29.11 -8.63 13.14
N GLU A 52 27.97 -9.14 13.58
CA GLU A 52 27.77 -9.64 14.94
C GLU A 52 27.27 -11.07 14.89
N ASN A 53 27.45 -11.77 16.01
CA ASN A 53 27.06 -13.17 16.10
C ASN A 53 25.53 -13.32 16.12
N CYS A 54 24.98 -14.09 15.18
CA CYS A 54 23.55 -14.37 15.03
C CYS A 54 22.96 -15.26 16.13
N PHE A 55 23.81 -15.89 16.95
CA PHE A 55 23.36 -16.76 18.05
C PHE A 55 22.63 -16.01 19.17
N PHE A 56 22.81 -14.69 19.28
CA PHE A 56 22.12 -13.89 20.28
C PHE A 56 20.83 -13.30 19.72
N ILE A 57 19.75 -13.38 20.50
CA ILE A 57 18.50 -12.70 20.17
C ILE A 57 18.76 -11.19 20.17
N LYS A 58 18.64 -10.58 18.99
CA LYS A 58 18.76 -9.14 18.80
C LYS A 58 17.40 -8.54 18.41
N PRO A 59 17.16 -7.25 18.71
CA PRO A 59 16.07 -6.51 18.09
C PRO A 59 16.23 -6.58 16.57
N PHE A 60 15.15 -6.94 15.87
CA PHE A 60 15.09 -6.88 14.41
C PHE A 60 14.10 -5.79 14.00
N TYR A 61 14.35 -5.20 12.83
CA TYR A 61 13.42 -4.28 12.19
C TYR A 61 13.01 -4.85 10.83
N CYS A 62 11.70 -4.88 10.56
CA CYS A 62 11.20 -5.25 9.24
C CYS A 62 11.34 -4.06 8.30
N MET A 63 12.24 -4.17 7.32
CA MET A 63 12.23 -3.29 6.16
C MET A 63 11.22 -3.84 5.14
N THR A 64 10.16 -3.08 4.90
CA THR A 64 9.22 -3.30 3.80
C THR A 64 9.79 -2.69 2.52
N ASN A 65 9.95 -3.48 1.47
CA ASN A 65 10.54 -3.03 0.21
C ASN A 65 9.51 -2.29 -0.63
N PHE A 66 9.55 -0.96 -0.63
CA PHE A 66 8.71 -0.14 -1.50
C PHE A 66 9.32 -0.08 -2.90
N VAL A 67 8.60 -0.54 -3.91
CA VAL A 67 9.13 -0.65 -5.28
C VAL A 67 8.10 -0.18 -6.29
N LEU A 68 8.54 0.64 -7.26
CA LEU A 68 7.77 0.92 -8.47
C LEU A 68 7.99 -0.19 -9.49
N VAL A 69 6.90 -0.81 -9.93
CA VAL A 69 6.88 -1.75 -11.04
C VAL A 69 6.38 -1.02 -12.29
N ARG A 70 7.23 -1.01 -13.32
CA ARG A 70 6.99 -0.27 -14.57
C ARG A 70 6.06 -0.98 -15.56
N GLN A 71 5.80 -2.28 -15.35
CA GLN A 71 4.86 -3.08 -16.13
C GLN A 71 3.43 -2.53 -16.02
N LYS A 72 2.60 -2.75 -17.03
CA LYS A 72 1.23 -2.20 -17.10
C LYS A 72 0.20 -3.29 -16.85
N GLU A 73 -0.48 -3.22 -15.72
CA GLU A 73 -1.49 -4.20 -15.33
C GLU A 73 -2.79 -3.52 -14.88
N THR A 74 -3.90 -4.27 -14.93
CA THR A 74 -5.15 -3.86 -14.26
C THR A 74 -4.92 -3.81 -12.76
N TRP A 75 -5.83 -3.17 -12.00
CA TRP A 75 -5.66 -3.08 -10.55
C TRP A 75 -5.58 -4.46 -9.89
N ASP A 76 -6.45 -5.40 -10.29
CA ASP A 76 -6.44 -6.77 -9.78
C ASP A 76 -5.19 -7.55 -10.24
N GLY A 77 -4.73 -7.36 -11.47
CA GLY A 77 -3.48 -7.97 -11.97
C GLY A 77 -2.24 -7.45 -11.22
N ALA A 78 -2.18 -6.14 -10.96
CA ALA A 78 -1.12 -5.53 -10.16
C ALA A 78 -1.12 -6.04 -8.71
N LEU A 79 -2.30 -6.25 -8.12
CA LEU A 79 -2.44 -6.87 -6.79
C LEU A 79 -1.86 -8.29 -6.77
N GLU A 80 -2.20 -9.11 -7.75
CA GLU A 80 -1.70 -10.48 -7.87
C GLU A 80 -0.18 -10.51 -8.06
N TYR A 81 0.35 -9.64 -8.93
CA TYR A 81 1.79 -9.49 -9.13
C TYR A 81 2.50 -9.14 -7.82
N CYS A 82 2.02 -8.10 -7.11
CA CYS A 82 2.66 -7.69 -5.87
C CYS A 82 2.58 -8.76 -4.77
N ARG A 83 1.51 -9.57 -4.71
CA ARG A 83 1.42 -10.69 -3.75
C ARG A 83 2.31 -11.87 -4.11
N THR A 84 2.63 -12.03 -5.39
CA THR A 84 3.48 -13.10 -5.89
C THR A 84 4.97 -12.77 -5.72
N HIS A 85 5.36 -11.52 -5.97
CA HIS A 85 6.76 -11.09 -6.00
C HIS A 85 7.19 -10.26 -4.78
N TYR A 86 6.23 -9.67 -4.06
CA TYR A 86 6.43 -8.81 -2.90
C TYR A 86 5.41 -9.22 -1.82
N ASN A 87 4.95 -8.30 -0.98
CA ASN A 87 3.89 -8.57 0.00
C ASN A 87 2.51 -8.18 -0.52
N ASN A 88 2.34 -6.93 -0.99
CA ASN A 88 1.04 -6.41 -1.44
C ASN A 88 1.20 -5.16 -2.32
N LEU A 89 0.11 -4.70 -2.94
CA LEU A 89 0.05 -3.33 -3.47
C LEU A 89 0.29 -2.33 -2.33
N ALA A 90 1.11 -1.32 -2.62
CA ALA A 90 1.62 -0.44 -1.58
C ALA A 90 0.55 0.49 -0.99
N SER A 91 0.61 0.69 0.33
CA SER A 91 -0.16 1.73 1.00
C SER A 91 0.65 3.03 1.13
N LEU A 92 0.02 4.16 0.85
CA LEU A 92 0.62 5.50 1.00
C LEU A 92 0.19 6.15 2.31
N ARG A 93 0.16 5.37 3.39
CA ARG A 93 -0.48 5.73 4.66
C ARG A 93 0.28 6.75 5.52
N THR A 94 1.53 7.07 5.19
CA THR A 94 2.37 8.03 5.93
C THR A 94 3.03 9.01 4.97
N LYS A 95 3.51 10.13 5.52
CA LYS A 95 4.26 11.13 4.74
C LYS A 95 5.52 10.53 4.12
N GLU A 96 6.24 9.67 4.83
CA GLU A 96 7.46 9.03 4.33
C GLU A 96 7.18 8.10 3.14
N ARG A 97 6.05 7.38 3.19
CA ARG A 97 5.60 6.54 2.07
C ARG A 97 5.19 7.37 0.86
N MET A 98 4.47 8.46 1.10
CA MET A 98 4.09 9.39 0.04
C MET A 98 5.33 10.01 -0.60
N ASP A 99 6.26 10.53 0.20
CA ASP A 99 7.51 11.15 -0.29
C ASP A 99 8.35 10.14 -1.10
N SER A 100 8.41 8.87 -0.66
CA SER A 100 9.05 7.78 -1.41
C SER A 100 8.36 7.51 -2.75
N ALA A 101 7.02 7.45 -2.76
CA ALA A 101 6.24 7.30 -3.99
C ALA A 101 6.46 8.45 -4.97
N LEU A 102 6.57 9.69 -4.47
CA LEU A 102 6.79 10.88 -5.29
C LEU A 102 8.18 10.93 -5.92
N LEU A 103 9.19 10.35 -5.28
CA LEU A 103 10.52 10.17 -5.85
C LEU A 103 10.47 9.19 -7.03
N GLU A 104 9.87 8.02 -6.80
CA GLU A 104 9.86 6.92 -7.75
C GLU A 104 8.89 7.13 -8.92
N ILE A 105 7.74 7.80 -8.72
CA ILE A 105 6.68 7.97 -9.74
C ILE A 105 7.17 8.64 -11.03
N THR A 106 8.27 9.40 -10.95
CA THR A 106 8.91 10.01 -12.12
C THR A 106 9.34 8.97 -13.17
N GLN A 107 9.70 7.76 -12.73
CA GLN A 107 10.15 6.65 -13.57
C GLN A 107 9.00 5.78 -14.11
N ALA A 108 7.76 6.03 -13.71
CA ALA A 108 6.60 5.28 -14.18
C ALA A 108 6.34 5.48 -15.67
N GLU A 109 5.87 4.43 -16.34
CA GLU A 109 5.54 4.45 -17.78
C GLU A 109 4.15 5.01 -18.07
N THR A 110 3.32 5.11 -17.04
CA THR A 110 1.96 5.62 -17.13
C THR A 110 1.81 6.91 -16.31
N GLU A 111 0.83 7.72 -16.70
CA GLU A 111 0.51 8.97 -16.02
C GLU A 111 -0.03 8.75 -14.60
N TYR A 112 -0.77 7.67 -14.42
CA TYR A 112 -1.29 7.24 -13.12
C TYR A 112 -0.57 5.97 -12.70
N VAL A 113 -0.39 5.77 -11.40
CA VAL A 113 0.27 4.59 -10.83
C VAL A 113 -0.62 3.95 -9.79
N TRP A 114 -0.91 2.65 -9.93
CA TRP A 114 -1.76 1.95 -8.97
C TRP A 114 -1.17 1.93 -7.58
N THR A 115 -2.07 2.05 -6.61
CA THR A 115 -1.80 1.88 -5.18
C THR A 115 -2.73 0.82 -4.62
N GLY A 116 -2.52 0.40 -3.38
CA GLY A 116 -3.41 -0.55 -2.69
C GLY A 116 -4.77 0.01 -2.29
N LEU A 117 -5.15 1.21 -2.74
CA LEU A 117 -6.37 1.89 -2.34
C LEU A 117 -7.57 1.39 -3.16
N ARG A 118 -8.63 0.93 -2.50
CA ARG A 118 -9.85 0.44 -3.16
C ARG A 118 -11.11 0.87 -2.42
N PHE A 119 -12.16 1.20 -3.14
CA PHE A 119 -13.48 1.48 -2.57
C PHE A 119 -14.26 0.19 -2.41
N LEU A 120 -14.51 -0.22 -1.16
CA LEU A 120 -15.22 -1.45 -0.82
C LEU A 120 -16.11 -1.22 0.41
N ALA A 121 -17.27 -1.88 0.44
CA ALA A 121 -18.20 -1.81 1.58
C ALA A 121 -18.60 -0.39 2.02
N GLY A 122 -18.61 0.57 1.08
CA GLY A 122 -19.04 1.95 1.33
C GLY A 122 -17.93 2.88 1.82
N ASP A 123 -16.67 2.45 1.82
CA ASP A 123 -15.52 3.30 2.19
C ASP A 123 -14.28 2.98 1.34
N TRP A 124 -13.31 3.90 1.35
CA TRP A 124 -11.98 3.65 0.82
C TRP A 124 -11.14 2.89 1.84
N LEU A 125 -10.38 1.91 1.38
CA LEU A 125 -9.57 1.04 2.24
C LEU A 125 -8.25 0.73 1.55
N TRP A 126 -7.18 0.63 2.33
CA TRP A 126 -5.94 0.01 1.88
C TRP A 126 -6.08 -1.50 1.94
N VAL A 127 -5.75 -2.22 0.86
CA VAL A 127 -5.81 -3.70 0.82
C VAL A 127 -4.77 -4.39 1.69
N THR A 128 -3.86 -3.62 2.26
CA THR A 128 -2.93 -4.03 3.32
C THR A 128 -3.61 -4.07 4.69
N GLY A 129 -4.81 -3.50 4.83
CA GLY A 129 -5.50 -3.30 6.10
C GLY A 129 -5.04 -2.07 6.88
N ASP A 130 -4.19 -1.24 6.28
CA ASP A 130 -3.70 0.00 6.91
C ASP A 130 -4.82 1.02 7.09
N ALA A 131 -4.74 1.80 8.18
CA ALA A 131 -5.67 2.90 8.41
C ALA A 131 -5.41 4.08 7.46
N LEU A 132 -6.47 4.74 6.99
CA LEU A 132 -6.43 5.97 6.21
C LEU A 132 -6.18 7.20 7.09
N ASN A 133 -5.04 7.24 7.78
CA ASN A 133 -4.68 8.37 8.64
C ASN A 133 -4.07 9.55 7.88
N TYR A 134 -3.49 9.27 6.72
CA TYR A 134 -2.97 10.26 5.77
C TYR A 134 -3.84 10.21 4.52
N THR A 135 -4.18 11.37 3.96
CA THR A 135 -4.96 11.49 2.73
C THR A 135 -4.41 12.60 1.86
N ALA A 136 -4.24 12.33 0.56
CA ALA A 136 -3.76 13.29 -0.41
C ALA A 136 -4.67 13.31 -1.65
N TRP A 137 -5.99 13.36 -1.47
CA TRP A 137 -6.96 13.33 -2.56
C TRP A 137 -6.88 14.57 -3.47
N TYR A 138 -7.10 14.37 -4.78
CA TYR A 138 -7.24 15.46 -5.74
C TYR A 138 -8.34 16.44 -5.30
N GLN A 139 -8.05 17.74 -5.36
CA GLN A 139 -8.93 18.82 -4.89
C GLN A 139 -9.37 18.71 -3.41
N ASN A 140 -8.71 17.87 -2.60
CA ASN A 140 -9.14 17.52 -1.24
C ASN A 140 -10.54 16.87 -1.18
N GLU A 141 -11.04 16.33 -2.30
CA GLU A 141 -12.36 15.71 -2.38
C GLU A 141 -12.25 14.20 -2.44
N GLN A 142 -12.46 13.54 -1.29
CA GLN A 142 -12.56 12.08 -1.24
C GLN A 142 -13.89 11.63 -1.88
N PRO A 143 -13.86 10.81 -2.94
CA PRO A 143 -15.07 10.32 -3.58
C PRO A 143 -15.87 9.44 -2.61
N GLN A 144 -17.06 9.88 -2.22
CA GLN A 144 -17.86 9.15 -1.22
C GLN A 144 -18.58 7.93 -1.81
N CYS A 145 -18.92 7.98 -3.09
CA CYS A 145 -19.67 6.94 -3.80
C CYS A 145 -19.25 6.92 -5.29
N PRO A 146 -18.02 6.52 -5.60
CA PRO A 146 -17.57 6.43 -6.99
C PRO A 146 -18.42 5.40 -7.77
N ALA A 147 -18.57 5.63 -9.08
CA ALA A 147 -19.20 4.67 -9.98
C ALA A 147 -18.49 3.30 -9.90
N ARG A 148 -19.21 2.19 -10.16
CA ARG A 148 -18.68 0.83 -9.95
C ARG A 148 -17.32 0.55 -10.60
N HIS A 149 -17.05 1.13 -11.77
CA HIS A 149 -15.78 0.95 -12.47
C HIS A 149 -14.66 1.82 -11.87
N LEU A 150 -14.99 2.94 -11.21
CA LEU A 150 -14.07 3.94 -10.66
C LEU A 150 -13.66 3.67 -9.20
N GLN A 151 -13.56 2.41 -8.80
CA GLN A 151 -13.37 2.02 -7.40
C GLN A 151 -11.91 1.74 -7.03
N CYS A 152 -10.96 2.05 -7.92
CA CYS A 152 -9.54 1.79 -7.72
C CYS A 152 -8.76 3.10 -7.59
N GLY A 153 -7.90 3.20 -6.59
CA GLY A 153 -7.13 4.40 -6.28
C GLY A 153 -5.72 4.35 -6.88
N ALA A 154 -5.35 5.44 -7.55
CA ALA A 154 -4.04 5.64 -8.15
C ALA A 154 -3.40 6.95 -7.69
N LEU A 155 -2.07 7.03 -7.75
CA LEU A 155 -1.32 8.27 -7.59
C LEU A 155 -1.12 8.90 -8.98
N ASP A 156 -1.45 10.18 -9.10
CA ASP A 156 -1.26 10.96 -10.31
C ASP A 156 0.15 11.56 -10.37
N LYS A 157 0.88 11.27 -11.46
CA LYS A 157 2.25 11.74 -11.67
C LYS A 157 2.36 13.25 -11.84
N GLN A 158 1.33 13.91 -12.37
CA GLN A 158 1.31 15.37 -12.58
C GLN A 158 0.90 16.09 -11.30
N THR A 159 -0.28 15.76 -10.77
CA THR A 159 -0.87 16.49 -9.65
C THR A 159 -0.27 16.08 -8.32
N LYS A 160 0.44 14.93 -8.25
CA LYS A 160 1.02 14.35 -7.03
C LYS A 160 -0.04 14.00 -5.98
N LEU A 161 -1.29 13.84 -6.41
CA LEU A 161 -2.45 13.56 -5.55
C LEU A 161 -3.09 12.22 -5.94
N TRP A 162 -3.88 11.67 -5.02
CA TRP A 162 -4.63 10.44 -5.21
C TRP A 162 -5.89 10.73 -6.02
N THR A 163 -6.18 9.82 -6.94
CA THR A 163 -7.35 9.88 -7.80
C THR A 163 -7.99 8.51 -7.92
N HIS A 164 -9.28 8.48 -8.24
CA HIS A 164 -10.00 7.26 -8.52
C HIS A 164 -10.01 6.99 -10.03
N ARG A 165 -9.80 5.75 -10.44
CA ARG A 165 -9.63 5.35 -11.84
C ARG A 165 -10.42 4.10 -12.16
N ASN A 166 -10.57 3.83 -13.45
CA ASN A 166 -11.20 2.62 -13.90
C ASN A 166 -10.28 1.43 -13.62
N CYS A 167 -10.72 0.46 -12.81
CA CYS A 167 -9.91 -0.68 -12.36
C CYS A 167 -9.33 -1.53 -13.52
N GLU A 168 -9.94 -1.46 -14.70
CA GLU A 168 -9.50 -2.16 -15.92
C GLU A 168 -8.42 -1.40 -16.71
N GLU A 169 -8.05 -0.17 -16.30
CA GLU A 169 -6.91 0.54 -16.89
C GLU A 169 -5.60 -0.21 -16.60
N LYS A 170 -4.73 -0.31 -17.62
CA LYS A 170 -3.41 -0.92 -17.47
C LYS A 170 -2.38 0.13 -17.09
N LEU A 171 -1.99 0.16 -15.82
CA LEU A 171 -1.08 1.17 -15.25
C LEU A 171 0.15 0.52 -14.62
N SER A 172 1.25 1.27 -14.54
CA SER A 172 2.36 0.98 -13.61
C SER A 172 1.85 0.99 -12.17
N PHE A 173 2.57 0.36 -11.24
CA PHE A 173 2.05 0.15 -9.87
C PHE A 173 3.13 0.06 -8.80
N PHE A 174 2.79 0.43 -7.56
CA PHE A 174 3.69 0.31 -6.42
C PHE A 174 3.44 -0.97 -5.61
N CYS A 175 4.49 -1.73 -5.33
CA CYS A 175 4.48 -2.86 -4.40
C CYS A 175 5.19 -2.50 -3.08
N GLN A 176 4.90 -3.27 -2.02
CA GLN A 176 5.56 -3.18 -0.71
C GLN A 176 5.97 -4.53 -0.14
#